data_AF-A0A382RI76-F1
#
_entry.id   AF-A0A382RI76-F1
#
_cell.length_a   1.000
_cell.length_b   1.000
_cell.length_c   1.000
_cell.angle_alpha   90.00
_cell.angle_beta   90.00
_cell.angle_gamma   90.00
#
_symmetry.space_group_name_H-M   'P 1'
#
loop_
_entity.id
_entity.type
_entity.pdbx_description
1 polymer ?
#
loop_
_entity_poly.entity_id
_entity_poly.type
_entity_poly.pdbx_seq_one_letter_code
_entity_poly.pdbx_strand_id
1 'polypeptide(L)'
;VNITPLAGTINVTYAINNTGYYVNASALVLPGDSLRIEQVQVGDLTIPGRFLLGFLERTVNSYTQSEIATIALSRVERVTMRSGELTLDVGRLDELLSELNVVASNMSVSEQTELQQLSAYYLRYLSGREIALSNKPVSLIEYLREGMARAREQSQTPEEAVLHNNAVILALAVYVGHHRVGTLVGDIQPDSEKALKPRRGAVLHKRNDLARHFIISAALELMAEQGMSLAIGEFKELMDRGNGGSGYSFVDLAADMSGTEFAKVATNPSTAMDVQNAMARIQSELEIIPPIEGLPEGLSKQAFTEQYQRVDSEA
;
A
#
# COMPACT_ATOMS: atom_id res chain seq x y z
N VAL A 1 -4.06 20.24 27.42
CA VAL A 1 -3.34 21.18 26.53
C VAL A 1 -4.00 22.54 26.70
N ASN A 2 -3.24 23.61 26.90
CA ASN A 2 -3.77 24.97 26.99
C ASN A 2 -3.16 25.80 25.86
N ILE A 3 -4.00 26.32 24.95
CA ILE A 3 -3.55 26.98 23.72
C ILE A 3 -4.13 28.39 23.69
N THR A 4 -3.24 29.37 23.59
CA THR A 4 -3.56 30.79 23.44
C THR A 4 -2.95 31.30 22.14
N PRO A 5 -3.38 32.47 21.65
CA PRO A 5 -2.76 33.08 20.46
C PRO A 5 -1.26 33.38 20.59
N LEU A 6 -0.73 33.42 21.82
CA LEU A 6 0.67 33.77 22.10
C LEU A 6 1.54 32.53 22.35
N ALA A 7 0.98 31.47 22.92
CA ALA A 7 1.70 30.24 23.22
C ALA A 7 0.75 29.07 23.51
N GLY A 8 1.24 27.86 23.26
CA GLY A 8 0.60 26.60 23.61
C GLY A 8 1.43 25.84 24.65
N THR A 9 0.76 25.25 25.64
CA THR A 9 1.38 24.35 26.62
C THR A 9 0.80 22.95 26.50
N ILE A 10 1.70 22.00 26.28
CA ILE A 10 1.41 20.56 26.27
C ILE A 10 1.93 20.00 27.58
N ASN A 11 1.07 19.34 28.35
CA ASN A 11 1.43 18.70 29.61
C ASN A 11 1.23 17.19 29.47
N VAL A 12 2.24 16.43 29.86
CA VAL A 12 2.23 14.97 29.87
C VAL A 12 2.62 14.52 31.27
N THR A 13 1.80 13.65 31.86
CA THR A 13 2.12 13.00 33.13
C THR A 13 2.31 11.51 32.86
N TYR A 14 3.49 11.00 33.16
CA TYR A 14 3.84 9.60 33.01
C TYR A 14 3.98 8.95 34.39
N ALA A 15 3.21 7.89 34.65
CA ALA A 15 3.32 7.10 35.87
C ALA A 15 4.43 6.05 35.71
N ILE A 16 5.41 6.04 36.63
CA ILE A 16 6.45 5.02 36.64
C ILE A 16 5.86 3.75 37.27
N ASN A 17 5.67 2.72 36.44
CA ASN A 17 5.04 1.46 36.84
C ASN A 17 5.61 0.92 38.16
N ASN A 18 4.69 0.53 39.07
CA ASN A 18 4.97 -0.14 40.34
C ASN A 18 5.76 0.65 41.41
N THR A 19 5.91 1.96 41.27
CA THR A 19 6.66 2.78 42.26
C THR A 19 5.85 3.88 42.93
N GLY A 20 4.67 4.23 42.40
CA GLY A 20 3.84 5.33 42.90
C GLY A 20 4.37 6.74 42.56
N TYR A 21 5.48 6.83 41.82
CA TYR A 21 6.04 8.10 41.35
C TYR A 21 5.52 8.48 39.96
N TYR A 22 5.42 9.79 39.73
CA TYR A 22 4.99 10.39 38.47
C TYR A 22 6.06 11.33 37.94
N VAL A 23 6.28 11.31 36.64
CA VAL A 23 7.09 12.30 35.93
C VAL A 23 6.15 13.23 35.19
N ASN A 24 6.19 14.51 35.54
CA ASN A 24 5.45 15.55 34.84
C ASN A 24 6.40 16.23 33.85
N ALA A 25 5.98 16.27 32.59
CA ALA A 25 6.66 17.03 31.54
C ALA A 25 5.70 18.08 30.99
N SER A 26 6.17 19.31 30.80
CA SER A 26 5.46 20.35 30.07
C SER A 26 6.35 20.90 28.96
N ALA A 27 5.76 21.22 27.81
CA ALA A 27 6.45 21.85 26.70
C ALA A 27 5.73 23.14 26.31
N LEU A 28 6.49 24.22 26.18
CA LEU A 28 6.01 25.52 25.70
C LEU A 28 6.29 25.65 24.20
N VAL A 29 5.24 25.71 23.41
CA VAL A 29 5.29 25.85 21.94
C VAL A 29 4.88 27.27 21.59
N LEU A 30 5.60 27.90 20.67
CA LEU A 30 5.33 29.26 20.20
C LEU A 30 4.84 29.25 18.74
N PRO A 31 3.95 30.18 18.36
CA PRO A 31 3.58 30.39 16.96
C PRO A 31 4.76 31.00 16.17
N GLY A 32 4.79 30.77 14.85
CA GLY A 32 5.83 31.31 13.98
C GLY A 32 5.93 30.59 12.63
N ASP A 33 6.94 30.91 11.84
CA ASP A 33 7.20 30.33 10.51
C ASP A 33 7.91 28.95 10.57
N SER A 34 8.00 28.34 11.74
CA SER A 34 8.53 27.00 11.93
C SER A 34 8.07 26.42 13.28
N LEU A 35 8.18 25.10 13.46
CA LEU A 35 7.94 24.49 14.76
C LEU A 35 9.00 24.93 15.76
N ARG A 36 8.58 25.67 16.80
CA ARG A 36 9.45 26.17 17.86
C ARG A 36 8.95 25.75 19.24
N ILE A 37 9.79 24.98 19.92
CA ILE A 37 9.64 24.68 21.34
C ILE A 37 10.62 25.58 22.09
N GLU A 38 10.09 26.47 22.93
CA GLU A 38 10.90 27.41 23.71
C GLU A 38 11.63 26.67 24.83
N GLN A 39 10.88 25.92 25.62
CA GLN A 39 11.39 25.16 26.75
C GLN A 39 10.53 23.94 27.05
N VAL A 40 11.17 22.97 27.67
CA VAL A 40 10.56 21.74 28.17
C VAL A 40 10.92 21.62 29.63
N GLN A 41 9.92 21.53 30.49
CA GLN A 41 10.12 21.36 31.92
C GLN A 41 9.77 19.93 32.30
N VAL A 42 10.70 19.20 32.91
CA VAL A 42 10.51 17.84 33.41
C VAL A 42 10.70 17.86 34.92
N GLY A 43 9.61 17.77 35.68
CA GLY A 43 9.61 18.09 37.11
C GLY A 43 10.10 19.52 37.35
N ASP A 44 11.20 19.66 38.09
CA ASP A 44 11.83 20.98 38.36
C ASP A 44 12.92 21.35 37.33
N LEU A 45 13.29 20.43 36.43
CA LEU A 45 14.36 20.66 35.45
C LEU A 45 13.81 21.36 34.20
N THR A 46 14.35 22.53 33.86
CA THR A 46 14.02 23.24 32.63
C THR A 46 15.10 23.03 31.57
N ILE A 47 14.70 22.48 30.42
CA ILE A 47 15.54 22.16 29.28
C ILE A 47 15.17 23.09 28.12
N PRO A 48 16.12 23.83 27.51
CA PRO A 48 15.83 24.63 26.32
C PRO A 48 15.32 23.76 25.17
N GLY A 49 14.22 24.15 24.52
CA GLY A 49 13.51 23.28 23.57
C GLY A 49 14.30 22.93 22.31
N ARG A 50 15.30 23.74 21.93
CA ARG A 50 16.27 23.41 20.87
C ARG A 50 17.00 22.08 21.11
N PHE A 51 17.26 21.73 22.37
CA PHE A 51 17.91 20.47 22.70
C PHE A 51 16.96 19.28 22.55
N LEU A 52 15.67 19.47 22.88
CA LEU A 52 14.67 18.43 22.68
C LEU A 52 14.49 18.12 21.20
N LEU A 53 14.31 19.16 20.36
CA LEU A 53 14.11 18.97 18.92
C LEU A 53 15.32 18.28 18.27
N GLY A 54 16.54 18.75 18.56
CA GLY A 54 17.75 18.11 18.04
C GLY A 54 17.99 16.69 18.58
N PHE A 55 17.58 16.41 19.82
CA PHE A 55 17.64 15.05 20.39
C PHE A 55 16.63 14.12 19.71
N LEU A 56 15.38 14.56 19.53
CA LEU A 56 14.33 13.79 18.85
C LEU A 56 14.70 13.54 17.39
N GLU A 57 15.14 14.57 16.67
CA GLU A 57 15.62 14.45 15.30
C GLU A 57 16.74 13.41 15.20
N ARG A 58 17.80 13.54 16.01
CA ARG A 58 18.92 12.60 15.99
C ARG A 58 18.51 11.18 16.39
N THR A 59 17.64 11.03 17.38
CA THR A 59 17.19 9.72 17.87
C THR A 59 16.36 9.01 16.82
N VAL A 60 15.37 9.69 16.23
CA VAL A 60 14.50 9.13 15.20
C VAL A 60 15.30 8.81 13.94
N ASN A 61 16.14 9.73 13.47
CA ASN A 61 16.98 9.51 12.28
C ASN A 61 17.97 8.36 12.49
N SER A 62 18.62 8.29 13.66
CA SER A 62 19.55 7.20 13.97
C SER A 62 18.84 5.85 14.10
N TYR A 63 17.63 5.81 14.66
CA TYR A 63 16.85 4.59 14.82
C TYR A 63 16.31 4.09 13.47
N THR A 64 15.85 5.00 12.62
CA THR A 64 15.28 4.69 11.29
C THR A 64 16.33 4.60 10.18
N GLN A 65 17.60 4.93 10.47
CA GLN A 65 18.68 5.06 9.48
C GLN A 65 18.29 5.96 8.29
N SER A 66 17.60 7.07 8.56
CA SER A 66 17.04 7.97 7.55
C SER A 66 17.11 9.43 7.98
N GLU A 67 16.71 10.35 7.12
CA GLU A 67 16.55 11.77 7.45
C GLU A 67 15.09 12.17 7.74
N ILE A 68 14.24 11.20 8.05
CA ILE A 68 12.78 11.41 8.12
C ILE A 68 12.36 12.50 9.10
N ALA A 69 13.00 12.59 10.27
CA ALA A 69 12.66 13.61 11.26
C ALA A 69 13.14 15.00 10.82
N THR A 70 14.29 15.07 10.14
CA THR A 70 14.81 16.32 9.57
C THR A 70 13.88 16.84 8.49
N ILE A 71 13.44 15.97 7.58
CA ILE A 71 12.50 16.32 6.53
C ILE A 71 11.18 16.77 7.15
N ALA A 72 10.60 16.00 8.09
CA ALA A 72 9.33 16.35 8.75
C ALA A 72 9.37 17.73 9.42
N LEU A 73 10.45 18.03 10.16
CA LEU A 73 10.62 19.32 10.82
C LEU A 73 10.77 20.47 9.82
N SER A 74 11.44 20.24 8.69
CA SER A 74 11.62 21.25 7.63
C SER A 74 10.35 21.58 6.85
N ARG A 75 9.35 20.69 6.85
CA ARG A 75 8.07 20.91 6.14
C ARG A 75 7.07 21.74 6.91
N VAL A 76 7.26 21.95 8.21
CA VAL A 76 6.39 22.83 8.98
C VAL A 76 6.70 24.28 8.59
N GLU A 77 5.90 24.84 7.69
CA GLU A 77 6.06 26.20 7.17
C GLU A 77 5.47 27.25 8.11
N ARG A 78 4.42 26.89 8.85
CA ARG A 78 3.80 27.80 9.82
C ARG A 78 3.13 27.07 10.95
N VAL A 79 3.27 27.62 12.16
CA VAL A 79 2.51 27.25 13.34
C VAL A 79 1.63 28.43 13.70
N THR A 80 0.31 28.29 13.54
CA THR A 80 -0.65 29.29 14.00
C THR A 80 -1.41 28.78 15.21
N MET A 81 -1.73 29.68 16.13
CA MET A 81 -2.45 29.34 17.35
C MET A 81 -3.65 30.25 17.52
N ARG A 82 -4.76 29.65 17.91
CA ARG A 82 -5.99 30.32 18.35
C ARG A 82 -6.40 29.72 19.69
N SER A 83 -7.31 30.38 20.39
CA SER A 83 -7.79 29.88 21.69
C SER A 83 -8.32 28.44 21.56
N GLY A 84 -7.58 27.48 22.11
CA GLY A 84 -7.90 26.05 22.05
C GLY A 84 -7.51 25.31 20.76
N GLU A 85 -6.87 25.97 19.79
CA GLU A 85 -6.54 25.37 18.49
C GLU A 85 -5.09 25.68 18.08
N LEU A 86 -4.37 24.65 17.62
CA LEU A 86 -3.05 24.76 17.01
C LEU A 86 -3.14 24.19 15.61
N THR A 87 -2.77 24.99 14.62
CA THR A 87 -2.77 24.62 13.20
C THR A 87 -1.34 24.61 12.68
N LEU A 88 -0.98 23.52 12.01
CA LEU A 88 0.31 23.35 11.34
C LEU A 88 0.08 23.46 9.84
N ASP A 89 0.61 24.51 9.22
CA ASP A 89 0.69 24.60 7.76
C ASP A 89 1.93 23.81 7.33
N VAL A 90 1.72 22.79 6.51
CA VAL A 90 2.78 21.89 6.05
C VAL A 90 2.94 22.05 4.55
N GLY A 91 4.19 22.18 4.10
CA GLY A 91 4.54 22.25 2.68
C GLY A 91 4.31 20.94 1.94
N ARG A 92 4.85 20.84 0.71
CA ARG A 92 4.73 19.63 -0.11
C ARG A 92 5.30 18.40 0.63
N LEU A 93 4.50 17.34 0.68
CA LEU A 93 4.82 16.12 1.41
C LEU A 93 5.55 15.07 0.57
N ASP A 94 5.75 15.31 -0.73
CA ASP A 94 6.31 14.34 -1.68
C ASP A 94 7.64 13.73 -1.19
N GLU A 95 8.54 14.58 -0.68
CA GLU A 95 9.86 14.16 -0.16
C GLU A 95 9.76 13.47 1.20
N LEU A 96 8.80 13.87 2.03
CA LEU A 96 8.53 13.20 3.30
C LEU A 96 7.98 11.80 3.05
N LEU A 97 7.05 11.66 2.11
CA LEU A 97 6.46 10.39 1.72
C LEU A 97 7.51 9.46 1.07
N SER A 98 8.39 9.98 0.21
CA SER A 98 9.48 9.18 -0.33
C SER A 98 10.44 8.68 0.75
N GLU A 99 10.79 9.52 1.72
CA GLU A 99 11.65 9.11 2.82
C GLU A 99 10.94 8.12 3.76
N LEU A 100 9.64 8.27 3.99
CA LEU A 100 8.84 7.29 4.74
C LEU A 100 8.88 5.91 4.06
N ASN A 101 8.81 5.87 2.72
CA ASN A 101 8.94 4.62 1.97
C ASN A 101 10.36 4.04 2.10
N VAL A 102 11.41 4.87 2.12
CA VAL A 102 12.78 4.42 2.39
C VAL A 102 12.91 3.86 3.81
N VAL A 103 12.35 4.52 4.82
CA VAL A 103 12.32 4.03 6.21
C VAL A 103 11.57 2.71 6.31
N ALA A 104 10.37 2.64 5.73
CA ALA A 104 9.58 1.41 5.69
C ALA A 104 10.38 0.28 5.02
N SER A 105 11.08 0.58 3.93
CA SER A 105 11.95 -0.38 3.26
C SER A 105 13.15 -0.79 4.12
N ASN A 106 13.89 0.14 4.72
CA ASN A 106 15.08 -0.15 5.52
C ASN A 106 14.76 -0.88 6.83
N MET A 107 13.64 -0.54 7.47
CA MET A 107 13.13 -1.26 8.62
C MET A 107 12.58 -2.63 8.22
N SER A 108 12.05 -2.79 7.01
CA SER A 108 11.68 -4.10 6.45
C SER A 108 12.90 -4.93 5.98
N VAL A 109 14.05 -4.30 5.70
CA VAL A 109 15.29 -4.98 5.27
C VAL A 109 15.93 -5.78 6.41
N SER A 110 15.68 -5.44 7.69
CA SER A 110 16.18 -6.27 8.80
C SER A 110 15.34 -7.52 9.08
N GLU A 111 14.10 -7.59 8.59
CA GLU A 111 13.22 -8.77 8.67
C GLU A 111 12.36 -8.83 7.40
N GLN A 112 12.89 -9.38 6.29
CA GLN A 112 12.05 -9.71 5.14
C GLN A 112 10.91 -10.60 5.63
N THR A 113 9.67 -10.11 5.56
CA THR A 113 8.51 -10.86 6.02
C THR A 113 8.45 -12.19 5.27
N GLU A 114 7.95 -13.24 5.93
CA GLU A 114 7.76 -14.55 5.30
C GLU A 114 7.00 -14.42 3.96
N LEU A 115 5.99 -13.56 3.93
CA LEU A 115 5.22 -13.24 2.73
C LEU A 115 6.07 -12.62 1.60
N GLN A 116 6.99 -11.70 1.90
CA GLN A 116 7.87 -11.11 0.90
C GLN A 116 8.81 -12.16 0.30
N GLN A 117 9.41 -12.99 1.13
CA GLN A 117 10.30 -14.08 0.68
C GLN A 117 9.55 -15.07 -0.22
N LEU A 118 8.33 -15.43 0.20
CA LEU A 118 7.48 -16.35 -0.55
C LEU A 118 7.00 -15.74 -1.87
N SER A 119 6.68 -14.44 -1.89
CA SER A 119 6.30 -13.71 -3.10
C SER A 119 7.47 -13.63 -4.09
N ALA A 120 8.69 -13.37 -3.61
CA ALA A 120 9.90 -13.42 -4.44
C ALA A 120 10.17 -14.82 -4.99
N TYR A 121 9.93 -15.86 -4.20
CA TYR A 121 9.99 -17.26 -4.65
C TYR A 121 9.01 -17.53 -5.79
N TYR A 122 7.73 -17.16 -5.64
CA TYR A 122 6.72 -17.37 -6.68
C TYR A 122 6.99 -16.57 -7.94
N LEU A 123 7.47 -15.32 -7.81
CA LEU A 123 7.88 -14.50 -8.94
C LEU A 123 8.95 -15.23 -9.78
N ARG A 124 10.00 -15.73 -9.12
CA ARG A 124 11.07 -16.49 -9.78
C ARG A 124 10.55 -17.78 -10.39
N TYR A 125 9.75 -18.53 -9.64
CA TYR A 125 9.14 -19.78 -10.11
C TYR A 125 8.33 -19.57 -11.40
N LEU A 126 7.42 -18.59 -11.41
CA LEU A 126 6.55 -18.28 -12.54
C LEU A 126 7.34 -17.73 -13.73
N SER A 127 8.34 -16.89 -13.50
CA SER A 127 9.20 -16.34 -14.56
C SER A 127 10.01 -17.40 -15.31
N GLY A 128 10.28 -18.54 -14.66
CA GLY A 128 11.01 -19.67 -15.25
C GLY A 128 10.15 -20.67 -16.03
N ARG A 129 8.82 -20.50 -16.07
CA ARG A 129 7.91 -21.44 -16.73
C ARG A 129 7.81 -21.19 -18.23
N GLU A 130 7.41 -22.21 -19.00
CA GLU A 130 7.22 -22.07 -20.45
C GLU A 130 6.19 -20.99 -20.81
N ILE A 131 5.13 -20.83 -19.99
CA ILE A 131 4.11 -19.79 -20.17
C ILE A 131 4.71 -18.37 -20.16
N ALA A 132 5.73 -18.13 -19.33
CA ALA A 132 6.44 -16.84 -19.24
C ALA A 132 7.31 -16.56 -20.47
N LEU A 133 7.82 -17.62 -21.11
CA LEU A 133 8.70 -17.54 -22.27
C LEU A 133 7.94 -17.55 -23.61
N SER A 134 6.61 -17.70 -23.57
CA SER A 134 5.74 -17.78 -24.73
C SER A 134 5.89 -16.57 -25.67
N ASN A 135 5.89 -16.85 -26.98
CA ASN A 135 5.88 -15.82 -28.02
C ASN A 135 4.48 -15.23 -28.28
N LYS A 136 3.44 -15.84 -27.71
CA LYS A 136 2.04 -15.40 -27.81
C LYS A 136 1.55 -14.91 -26.45
N PRO A 137 0.61 -13.95 -26.39
CA PRO A 137 -0.08 -13.62 -25.15
C PRO A 137 -0.70 -14.87 -24.53
N VAL A 138 -0.54 -15.01 -23.22
CA VAL A 138 -1.08 -16.14 -22.43
C VAL A 138 -2.13 -15.57 -21.48
N SER A 139 -3.20 -16.32 -21.23
CA SER A 139 -4.24 -15.88 -20.29
C SER A 139 -3.66 -15.73 -18.88
N LEU A 140 -4.07 -14.70 -18.14
CA LEU A 140 -3.76 -14.55 -16.72
C LEU A 140 -4.16 -15.79 -15.91
N ILE A 141 -5.19 -16.51 -16.35
CA ILE A 141 -5.65 -17.75 -15.70
C ILE A 141 -4.59 -18.83 -15.72
N GLU A 142 -3.79 -18.95 -16.79
CA GLU A 142 -2.74 -19.96 -16.84
C GLU A 142 -1.60 -19.63 -15.86
N TYR A 143 -1.31 -18.35 -15.65
CA TYR A 143 -0.38 -17.91 -14.62
C TYR A 143 -0.90 -18.19 -13.20
N LEU A 144 -2.18 -17.87 -12.94
CA LEU A 144 -2.84 -18.19 -11.67
C LEU A 144 -2.91 -19.71 -11.46
N ARG A 145 -3.22 -20.49 -12.49
CA ARG A 145 -3.27 -21.96 -12.44
C ARG A 145 -1.91 -22.52 -12.03
N GLU A 146 -0.82 -22.11 -12.69
CA GLU A 146 0.53 -22.57 -12.36
C GLU A 146 0.95 -22.15 -10.94
N GLY A 147 0.66 -20.91 -10.54
CA GLY A 147 0.99 -20.41 -9.21
C GLY A 147 0.22 -21.12 -8.11
N MET A 148 -1.10 -21.25 -8.28
CA MET A 148 -1.98 -21.89 -7.29
C MET A 148 -1.82 -23.41 -7.23
N ALA A 149 -1.45 -24.06 -8.34
CA ALA A 149 -1.03 -25.46 -8.31
C ALA A 149 0.22 -25.64 -7.45
N ARG A 150 1.21 -24.75 -7.60
CA ARG A 150 2.41 -24.78 -6.76
C ARG A 150 2.12 -24.40 -5.31
N ALA A 151 1.20 -23.49 -5.04
CA ALA A 151 0.70 -23.19 -3.70
C ALA A 151 0.09 -24.43 -3.04
N ARG A 152 -0.80 -25.13 -3.74
CA ARG A 152 -1.42 -26.37 -3.26
C ARG A 152 -0.41 -27.46 -2.89
N GLU A 153 0.68 -27.59 -3.63
CA GLU A 153 1.74 -28.55 -3.32
C GLU A 153 2.51 -28.22 -2.02
N GLN A 154 2.49 -26.96 -1.61
CA GLN A 154 3.22 -26.47 -0.43
C GLN A 154 2.30 -26.34 0.80
N SER A 155 1.00 -26.11 0.61
CA SER A 155 0.04 -25.89 1.70
C SER A 155 -0.48 -27.21 2.29
N GLN A 156 -0.33 -27.38 3.60
CA GLN A 156 -0.89 -28.48 4.40
C GLN A 156 -2.06 -28.03 5.26
N THR A 157 -2.10 -26.74 5.64
CA THR A 157 -3.18 -26.14 6.44
C THR A 157 -3.89 -25.01 5.68
N PRO A 158 -5.11 -24.63 6.10
CA PRO A 158 -5.79 -23.45 5.57
C PRO A 158 -4.98 -22.16 5.72
N GLU A 159 -4.27 -21.99 6.83
CA GLU A 159 -3.45 -20.80 7.09
C GLU A 159 -2.25 -20.72 6.15
N GLU A 160 -1.59 -21.86 5.88
CA GLU A 160 -0.53 -21.95 4.88
C GLU A 160 -1.09 -21.69 3.47
N ALA A 161 -2.30 -22.19 3.16
CA ALA A 161 -2.95 -21.91 1.88
C ALA A 161 -3.19 -20.41 1.68
N VAL A 162 -3.65 -19.71 2.72
CA VAL A 162 -3.80 -18.25 2.70
C VAL A 162 -2.47 -17.57 2.44
N LEU A 163 -1.40 -17.96 3.14
CA LEU A 163 -0.08 -17.36 2.97
C LEU A 163 0.48 -17.57 1.55
N HIS A 164 0.40 -18.80 1.03
CA HIS A 164 0.86 -19.12 -0.32
C HIS A 164 0.02 -18.44 -1.40
N ASN A 165 -1.31 -18.35 -1.22
CA ASN A 165 -2.19 -17.66 -2.16
C ASN A 165 -1.91 -16.16 -2.20
N ASN A 166 -1.71 -15.53 -1.03
CA ASN A 166 -1.25 -14.15 -0.92
C ASN A 166 0.04 -13.95 -1.74
N ALA A 167 1.03 -14.80 -1.51
CA ALA A 167 2.33 -14.71 -2.18
C ALA A 167 2.25 -14.86 -3.71
N VAL A 168 1.38 -15.76 -4.20
CA VAL A 168 1.13 -15.93 -5.65
C VAL A 168 0.50 -14.68 -6.25
N ILE A 169 -0.52 -14.10 -5.61
CA ILE A 169 -1.22 -12.91 -6.10
C ILE A 169 -0.24 -11.72 -6.16
N LEU A 170 0.53 -11.50 -5.10
CA LEU A 170 1.52 -10.42 -5.04
C LEU A 170 2.62 -10.59 -6.09
N ALA A 171 3.14 -11.80 -6.24
CA ALA A 171 4.12 -12.12 -7.28
C ALA A 171 3.59 -11.80 -8.68
N LEU A 172 2.34 -12.18 -8.97
CA LEU A 172 1.70 -11.91 -10.26
C LEU A 172 1.36 -10.43 -10.45
N ALA A 173 1.01 -9.68 -9.41
CA ALA A 173 0.79 -8.25 -9.51
C ALA A 173 2.06 -7.50 -9.91
N VAL A 174 3.21 -7.93 -9.39
CA VAL A 174 4.52 -7.41 -9.78
C VAL A 174 4.93 -7.87 -11.18
N TYR A 175 4.63 -9.12 -11.53
CA TYR A 175 5.06 -9.73 -12.80
C TYR A 175 4.21 -9.30 -14.01
N VAL A 176 2.88 -9.36 -13.89
CA VAL A 176 1.91 -9.09 -14.95
C VAL A 176 1.42 -7.65 -14.91
N GLY A 177 1.13 -7.15 -13.70
CA GLY A 177 0.56 -5.83 -13.45
C GLY A 177 1.53 -4.72 -13.80
N HIS A 178 2.36 -4.35 -12.82
CA HIS A 178 3.40 -3.36 -12.98
C HIS A 178 4.52 -3.56 -11.95
N HIS A 179 5.79 -3.41 -12.36
CA HIS A 179 6.94 -3.57 -11.47
C HIS A 179 6.90 -2.65 -10.24
N ARG A 180 6.31 -1.45 -10.36
CA ARG A 180 6.10 -0.51 -9.24
C ARG A 180 5.08 -0.99 -8.20
N VAL A 181 4.30 -2.04 -8.46
CA VAL A 181 3.55 -2.71 -7.37
C VAL A 181 4.53 -3.35 -6.38
N GLY A 182 5.75 -3.70 -6.81
CA GLY A 182 6.79 -4.23 -5.94
C GLY A 182 7.25 -3.25 -4.87
N THR A 183 7.17 -1.94 -5.10
CA THR A 183 7.50 -0.96 -4.04
C THR A 183 6.48 -0.97 -2.91
N LEU A 184 5.28 -1.51 -3.12
CA LEU A 184 4.23 -1.64 -2.11
C LEU A 184 4.31 -2.96 -1.32
N VAL A 185 4.93 -4.00 -1.89
CA VAL A 185 5.07 -5.35 -1.28
C VAL A 185 6.43 -5.55 -0.59
N GLY A 186 7.38 -4.66 -0.86
CA GLY A 186 8.80 -4.87 -0.61
C GLY A 186 9.50 -5.37 -1.89
N ASP A 187 10.77 -5.01 -2.08
CA ASP A 187 11.49 -5.29 -3.32
C ASP A 187 11.68 -6.80 -3.54
N ILE A 188 10.71 -7.43 -4.22
CA ILE A 188 10.72 -8.85 -4.58
C ILE A 188 11.36 -9.09 -5.96
N GLN A 189 11.66 -8.02 -6.70
CA GLN A 189 12.36 -8.11 -7.97
C GLN A 189 13.85 -8.32 -7.73
N PRO A 190 14.53 -9.22 -8.47
CA PRO A 190 15.97 -9.39 -8.32
C PRO A 190 16.78 -8.15 -8.74
N ASP A 191 16.24 -7.39 -9.69
CA ASP A 191 16.83 -6.17 -10.25
C ASP A 191 15.68 -5.25 -10.68
N SER A 192 15.54 -4.09 -10.03
CA SER A 192 14.47 -3.12 -10.30
C SER A 192 14.62 -2.43 -11.65
N GLU A 193 15.85 -2.27 -12.15
CA GLU A 193 16.16 -1.74 -13.49
C GLU A 193 15.87 -2.77 -14.60
N LYS A 194 15.93 -4.07 -14.26
CA LYS A 194 15.63 -5.19 -15.16
C LYS A 194 14.54 -6.09 -14.60
N ALA A 195 13.42 -5.49 -14.22
CA ALA A 195 12.29 -6.20 -13.65
C ALA A 195 11.87 -7.42 -14.50
N LEU A 196 11.69 -8.56 -13.84
CA LEU A 196 11.11 -9.75 -14.44
C LEU A 196 9.71 -9.42 -14.94
N LYS A 197 9.46 -9.75 -16.21
CA LYS A 197 8.17 -9.58 -16.87
C LYS A 197 7.95 -10.67 -17.92
N PRO A 198 6.68 -11.06 -18.19
CA PRO A 198 6.35 -11.95 -19.29
C PRO A 198 6.94 -11.47 -20.62
N ARG A 199 7.40 -12.40 -21.45
CA ARG A 199 7.89 -12.07 -22.80
C ARG A 199 6.81 -11.40 -23.64
N ARG A 200 5.56 -11.84 -23.50
CA ARG A 200 4.36 -11.18 -23.99
C ARG A 200 3.42 -10.95 -22.81
N GLY A 201 2.84 -9.76 -22.73
CA GLY A 201 1.92 -9.41 -21.65
C GLY A 201 0.80 -10.45 -21.52
N ALA A 202 0.49 -10.83 -20.28
CA ALA A 202 -0.65 -11.70 -20.02
C ALA A 202 -1.95 -10.98 -20.40
N VAL A 203 -2.97 -11.73 -20.74
CA VAL A 203 -4.26 -11.19 -21.18
C VAL A 203 -5.41 -11.77 -20.40
N LEU A 204 -6.50 -11.03 -20.32
CA LEU A 204 -7.79 -11.48 -19.84
C LEU A 204 -8.82 -10.95 -20.85
N HIS A 205 -9.69 -11.81 -21.39
CA HIS A 205 -10.51 -11.51 -22.56
C HIS A 205 -9.72 -10.93 -23.74
N LYS A 206 -8.51 -11.46 -23.97
CA LYS A 206 -7.55 -11.00 -25.00
C LYS A 206 -7.02 -9.57 -24.80
N ARG A 207 -7.29 -8.92 -23.66
CA ARG A 207 -6.86 -7.57 -23.29
C ARG A 207 -5.80 -7.62 -22.19
N ASN A 208 -4.68 -6.90 -22.36
CA ASN A 208 -3.58 -6.89 -21.38
C ASN A 208 -3.89 -5.96 -20.20
N ASP A 209 -4.52 -4.83 -20.49
CA ASP A 209 -5.08 -3.88 -19.54
C ASP A 209 -6.01 -4.57 -18.53
N LEU A 210 -6.96 -5.40 -18.96
CA LEU A 210 -7.85 -6.12 -18.04
C LEU A 210 -7.12 -7.11 -17.13
N ALA A 211 -6.10 -7.80 -17.65
CA ALA A 211 -5.26 -8.65 -16.80
C ALA A 211 -4.52 -7.85 -15.73
N ARG A 212 -4.09 -6.62 -16.05
CA ARG A 212 -3.45 -5.71 -15.08
C ARG A 212 -4.45 -5.21 -14.05
N HIS A 213 -5.61 -4.72 -14.48
CA HIS A 213 -6.69 -4.28 -13.59
C HIS A 213 -7.04 -5.37 -12.58
N PHE A 214 -7.33 -6.58 -13.07
CA PHE A 214 -7.65 -7.72 -12.22
C PHE A 214 -6.56 -8.00 -11.17
N ILE A 215 -5.31 -8.22 -11.60
CA ILE A 215 -4.29 -8.71 -10.68
C ILE A 215 -3.80 -7.64 -9.71
N ILE A 216 -3.83 -6.37 -10.13
CA ILE A 216 -3.42 -5.28 -9.26
C ILE A 216 -4.53 -4.98 -8.24
N SER A 217 -5.80 -4.98 -8.65
CA SER A 217 -6.94 -4.83 -7.73
C SER A 217 -6.97 -5.97 -6.70
N ALA A 218 -6.63 -7.20 -7.10
CA ALA A 218 -6.42 -8.30 -6.17
C ALA A 218 -5.31 -7.99 -5.14
N ALA A 219 -4.14 -7.54 -5.58
CA ALA A 219 -3.04 -7.22 -4.67
C ALA A 219 -3.37 -6.06 -3.71
N LEU A 220 -4.09 -5.04 -4.17
CA LEU A 220 -4.50 -3.92 -3.33
C LEU A 220 -5.48 -4.33 -2.25
N GLU A 221 -6.39 -5.25 -2.55
CA GLU A 221 -7.29 -5.81 -1.54
C GLU A 221 -6.49 -6.48 -0.42
N LEU A 222 -5.50 -7.30 -0.77
CA LEU A 222 -4.63 -7.96 0.22
C LEU A 222 -3.88 -6.95 1.09
N MET A 223 -3.45 -5.83 0.51
CA MET A 223 -2.78 -4.75 1.24
C MET A 223 -3.73 -3.97 2.14
N ALA A 224 -4.96 -3.76 1.69
CA ALA A 224 -5.99 -3.07 2.46
C ALA A 224 -6.38 -3.89 3.70
N GLU A 225 -6.52 -5.21 3.58
CA GLU A 225 -6.74 -6.12 4.71
C GLU A 225 -5.60 -6.08 5.74
N GLN A 226 -4.37 -5.80 5.29
CA GLN A 226 -3.18 -5.64 6.15
C GLN A 226 -3.05 -4.23 6.77
N GLY A 227 -4.02 -3.32 6.54
CA GLY A 227 -4.06 -1.99 7.14
C GLY A 227 -3.24 -0.92 6.41
N MET A 228 -2.76 -1.19 5.18
CA MET A 228 -1.99 -0.22 4.39
C MET A 228 -2.90 0.76 3.64
N SER A 229 -3.45 1.75 4.36
CA SER A 229 -4.35 2.77 3.78
C SER A 229 -3.68 3.68 2.73
N LEU A 230 -2.36 3.87 2.82
CA LEU A 230 -1.59 4.73 1.90
C LEU A 230 -1.53 4.18 0.47
N ALA A 231 -1.51 2.85 0.32
CA ALA A 231 -1.38 2.18 -0.98
C ALA A 231 -2.56 2.47 -1.93
N ILE A 232 -3.78 2.64 -1.39
CA ILE A 232 -4.99 2.91 -2.18
C ILE A 232 -4.93 4.30 -2.83
N GLY A 233 -4.42 5.30 -2.11
CA GLY A 233 -4.29 6.67 -2.60
C GLY A 233 -3.24 6.80 -3.70
N GLU A 234 -2.02 6.29 -3.45
CA GLU A 234 -0.95 6.32 -4.44
C GLU A 234 -1.28 5.51 -5.69
N PHE A 235 -2.01 4.40 -5.54
CA PHE A 235 -2.40 3.60 -6.70
C PHE A 235 -3.43 4.29 -7.59
N LYS A 236 -4.42 4.98 -7.01
CA LYS A 236 -5.33 5.85 -7.79
C LYS A 236 -4.53 6.85 -8.62
N GLU A 237 -3.51 7.47 -8.02
CA GLU A 237 -2.62 8.37 -8.75
C GLU A 237 -1.78 7.67 -9.83
N LEU A 238 -1.36 6.41 -9.64
CA LEU A 238 -0.64 5.63 -10.66
C LEU A 238 -1.54 5.27 -11.85
N MET A 239 -2.79 4.88 -11.59
CA MET A 239 -3.78 4.57 -12.61
C MET A 239 -4.19 5.81 -13.41
N ASP A 240 -4.42 6.93 -12.72
CA ASP A 240 -4.82 8.20 -13.34
C ASP A 240 -3.71 8.80 -14.23
N ARG A 241 -2.44 8.48 -13.96
CA ARG A 241 -1.30 8.97 -14.75
C ARG A 241 -0.99 8.11 -15.99
N GLY A 242 -1.41 6.84 -16.02
CA GLY A 242 -1.09 5.89 -17.09
C GLY A 242 -2.01 5.99 -18.32
N ASN A 243 -3.27 6.36 -18.11
CA ASN A 243 -4.26 6.58 -19.16
C ASN A 243 -4.74 8.02 -19.05
N GLY A 244 -4.36 8.89 -19.98
CA GLY A 244 -4.81 10.28 -19.99
C GLY A 244 -6.34 10.38 -19.94
N GLY A 245 -6.88 10.56 -18.73
CA GLY A 245 -8.27 10.88 -18.43
C GLY A 245 -9.34 10.09 -19.20
N SER A 246 -9.15 8.79 -19.45
CA SER A 246 -9.99 8.00 -20.38
C SER A 246 -11.38 7.62 -19.82
N GLY A 247 -11.99 8.46 -18.99
CA GLY A 247 -13.37 8.25 -18.54
C GLY A 247 -13.63 6.98 -17.72
N TYR A 248 -14.89 6.77 -17.32
CA TYR A 248 -15.36 5.57 -16.63
C TYR A 248 -15.50 4.40 -17.61
N SER A 249 -14.98 3.23 -17.23
CA SER A 249 -15.07 1.98 -17.98
C SER A 249 -15.69 0.90 -17.09
N PHE A 250 -16.87 0.40 -17.47
CA PHE A 250 -17.48 -0.74 -16.77
C PHE A 250 -16.71 -2.04 -17.04
N VAL A 251 -15.97 -2.10 -18.15
CA VAL A 251 -15.09 -3.22 -18.46
C VAL A 251 -13.93 -3.29 -17.47
N ASP A 252 -13.29 -2.15 -17.20
CA ASP A 252 -12.20 -2.07 -16.21
C ASP A 252 -12.75 -2.34 -14.81
N LEU A 253 -13.93 -1.78 -14.48
CA LEU A 253 -14.60 -2.04 -13.20
C LEU A 253 -14.91 -3.52 -12.99
N ALA A 254 -15.35 -4.22 -14.04
CA ALA A 254 -15.59 -5.67 -13.96
C ALA A 254 -14.29 -6.42 -13.64
N ALA A 255 -13.17 -6.06 -14.26
CA ALA A 255 -11.87 -6.64 -13.95
C ALA A 255 -11.40 -6.32 -12.53
N ASP A 256 -11.57 -5.06 -12.09
CA ASP A 256 -11.19 -4.60 -10.75
C ASP A 256 -11.98 -5.33 -9.66
N MET A 257 -13.31 -5.37 -9.78
CA MET A 257 -14.20 -6.05 -8.83
C MET A 257 -13.92 -7.55 -8.78
N SER A 258 -13.73 -8.19 -9.94
CA SER A 258 -13.37 -9.61 -10.00
C SER A 258 -12.02 -9.90 -9.35
N GLY A 259 -11.04 -9.01 -9.53
CA GLY A 259 -9.73 -9.12 -8.87
C GLY A 259 -9.84 -9.03 -7.35
N THR A 260 -10.58 -8.04 -6.85
CA THR A 260 -10.85 -7.84 -5.42
C THR A 260 -11.58 -9.04 -4.80
N GLU A 261 -12.66 -9.51 -5.42
CA GLU A 261 -13.40 -10.67 -4.90
C GLU A 261 -12.56 -11.95 -4.96
N PHE A 262 -11.75 -12.14 -6.01
CA PHE A 262 -10.81 -13.25 -6.09
C PHE A 262 -9.81 -13.24 -4.92
N ALA A 263 -9.24 -12.08 -4.59
CA ALA A 263 -8.32 -11.95 -3.46
C ALA A 263 -8.99 -12.39 -2.15
N LYS A 264 -10.17 -11.84 -1.83
CA LYS A 264 -10.91 -12.17 -0.60
C LYS A 264 -11.16 -13.67 -0.44
N VAL A 265 -11.61 -14.35 -1.49
CA VAL A 265 -11.86 -15.81 -1.42
C VAL A 265 -10.56 -16.60 -1.42
N ALA A 266 -9.51 -16.14 -2.10
CA ALA A 266 -8.21 -16.81 -2.11
C ALA A 266 -7.50 -16.72 -0.76
N THR A 267 -7.78 -15.69 0.06
CA THR A 267 -7.09 -15.44 1.33
C THR A 267 -7.97 -15.59 2.56
N ASN A 268 -9.21 -16.04 2.39
CA ASN A 268 -10.04 -16.47 3.50
C ASN A 268 -9.70 -17.92 3.90
N PRO A 269 -9.33 -18.21 5.16
CA PRO A 269 -8.99 -19.56 5.61
C PRO A 269 -10.07 -20.61 5.29
N SER A 270 -11.35 -20.24 5.26
CA SER A 270 -12.44 -21.17 4.95
C SER A 270 -12.52 -21.59 3.48
N THR A 271 -11.89 -20.84 2.56
CA THR A 271 -12.03 -21.05 1.10
C THR A 271 -10.68 -21.11 0.35
N ALA A 272 -9.56 -20.73 0.97
CA ALA A 272 -8.25 -20.65 0.34
C ALA A 272 -7.79 -21.96 -0.34
N MET A 273 -7.98 -23.10 0.34
CA MET A 273 -7.67 -24.41 -0.24
C MET A 273 -8.63 -24.80 -1.38
N ASP A 274 -9.90 -24.40 -1.30
CA ASP A 274 -10.88 -24.65 -2.35
C ASP A 274 -10.54 -23.83 -3.60
N VAL A 275 -10.09 -22.59 -3.44
CA VAL A 275 -9.61 -21.74 -4.55
C VAL A 275 -8.42 -22.39 -5.26
N GLN A 276 -7.43 -22.90 -4.52
CA GLN A 276 -6.30 -23.63 -5.12
C GLN A 276 -6.76 -24.83 -5.98
N ASN A 277 -7.77 -25.56 -5.48
CA ASN A 277 -8.35 -26.71 -6.19
C ASN A 277 -9.21 -26.29 -7.39
N ALA A 278 -9.99 -25.23 -7.26
CA ALA A 278 -10.83 -24.67 -8.32
C ALA A 278 -9.98 -24.14 -9.47
N MET A 279 -8.89 -23.44 -9.17
CA MET A 279 -7.93 -22.95 -10.15
C MET A 279 -7.30 -24.07 -10.98
N ALA A 280 -7.09 -25.26 -10.41
CA ALA A 280 -6.61 -26.41 -11.18
C ALA A 280 -7.64 -26.90 -12.21
N ARG A 281 -8.94 -26.66 -11.97
CA ARG A 281 -10.06 -27.19 -12.77
C ARG A 281 -10.67 -26.19 -13.74
N ILE A 282 -10.40 -24.89 -13.56
CA ILE A 282 -10.97 -23.82 -14.38
C ILE A 282 -10.72 -24.07 -15.88
N GLN A 283 -11.76 -23.89 -16.68
CA GLN A 283 -11.71 -24.09 -18.14
C GLN A 283 -11.92 -22.79 -18.91
N SER A 284 -12.50 -21.77 -18.27
CA SER A 284 -12.86 -20.52 -18.93
C SER A 284 -12.54 -19.29 -18.10
N GLU A 285 -12.27 -18.17 -18.78
CA GLU A 285 -12.16 -16.86 -18.14
C GLU A 285 -13.45 -16.41 -17.45
N LEU A 286 -14.59 -16.90 -17.92
CA LEU A 286 -15.90 -16.61 -17.37
C LEU A 286 -16.14 -17.15 -15.94
N GLU A 287 -15.25 -18.02 -15.45
CA GLU A 287 -15.32 -18.53 -14.08
C GLU A 287 -14.66 -17.59 -13.06
N ILE A 288 -13.91 -16.58 -13.52
CA ILE A 288 -13.20 -15.60 -12.68
C ILE A 288 -13.66 -14.17 -12.94
N ILE A 289 -14.02 -13.84 -14.18
CA ILE A 289 -14.49 -12.51 -14.57
C ILE A 289 -15.84 -12.64 -15.29
N PRO A 290 -16.85 -11.80 -15.00
CA PRO A 290 -18.11 -11.84 -15.72
C PRO A 290 -17.93 -11.48 -17.21
N PRO A 291 -18.89 -11.84 -18.08
CA PRO A 291 -18.85 -11.42 -19.48
C PRO A 291 -18.74 -9.89 -19.59
N ILE A 292 -17.73 -9.44 -20.33
CA ILE A 292 -17.49 -8.00 -20.55
C ILE A 292 -18.16 -7.45 -21.82
N GLU A 293 -18.71 -8.34 -22.65
CA GLU A 293 -19.31 -7.99 -23.93
C GLU A 293 -20.59 -7.17 -23.71
N GLY A 294 -20.62 -5.96 -24.27
CA GLY A 294 -21.75 -5.04 -24.15
C GLY A 294 -21.68 -4.10 -22.94
N LEU A 295 -20.63 -4.18 -22.11
CA LEU A 295 -20.40 -3.20 -21.05
C LEU A 295 -19.95 -1.84 -21.64
N PRO A 296 -20.47 -0.70 -21.12
CA PRO A 296 -20.05 0.63 -21.56
C PRO A 296 -18.59 0.93 -21.21
N GLU A 297 -17.87 1.56 -22.12
CA GLU A 297 -16.47 1.96 -21.95
C GLU A 297 -16.23 3.37 -22.52
N GLY A 298 -15.29 4.12 -21.93
CA GLY A 298 -14.89 5.44 -22.41
C GLY A 298 -15.89 6.56 -22.09
N LEU A 299 -16.71 6.41 -21.05
CA LEU A 299 -17.68 7.42 -20.64
C LEU A 299 -16.97 8.60 -19.96
N SER A 300 -17.17 9.83 -20.44
CA SER A 300 -16.69 10.99 -19.69
C SER A 300 -17.35 11.05 -18.30
N LYS A 301 -16.72 11.72 -17.34
CA LYS A 301 -17.33 11.91 -16.01
C LYS A 301 -18.73 12.52 -16.09
N GLN A 302 -18.93 13.47 -17.02
CA GLN A 302 -20.23 14.06 -17.28
C GLN A 302 -21.21 13.03 -17.84
N ALA A 303 -20.83 12.25 -18.86
CA ALA A 303 -21.68 11.22 -19.45
C ALA A 303 -22.06 10.13 -18.42
N PHE A 304 -21.12 9.74 -17.55
CA PHE A 304 -21.37 8.81 -16.46
C PHE A 304 -22.37 9.37 -15.44
N THR A 305 -22.20 10.62 -14.99
CA THR A 305 -23.13 11.28 -14.06
C THR A 305 -24.51 11.51 -14.70
N GLU A 306 -24.59 11.84 -15.98
CA GLU A 306 -25.88 12.02 -16.68
C GLU A 306 -26.63 10.70 -16.85
N GLN A 307 -25.92 9.60 -17.14
CA GLN A 307 -26.53 8.31 -17.42
C GLN A 307 -26.79 7.46 -16.17
N TYR A 308 -25.94 7.58 -15.14
CA TYR A 308 -25.96 6.73 -13.94
C TYR A 308 -26.07 7.52 -12.63
N GLN A 309 -26.29 8.84 -12.69
CA GLN A 309 -26.44 9.75 -11.54
C GLN A 309 -25.22 9.82 -10.62
N ARG A 310 -24.99 8.82 -9.75
CA ARG A 310 -23.86 8.74 -8.81
C ARG A 310 -23.42 7.30 -8.60
N VAL A 311 -22.14 7.12 -8.31
CA VAL A 311 -21.62 5.90 -7.67
C VAL A 311 -22.37 5.79 -6.34
N ASP A 312 -23.13 4.70 -6.12
CA ASP A 312 -24.05 4.41 -4.99
C ASP A 312 -25.56 4.69 -5.18
N SER A 313 -26.07 4.89 -6.40
CA SER A 313 -27.53 4.83 -6.60
C SER A 313 -28.05 3.40 -6.46
N GLU A 314 -29.08 3.18 -5.64
CA GLU A 314 -29.86 1.93 -5.67
C GLU A 314 -30.38 1.70 -7.10
N ALA A 315 -30.16 0.49 -7.60
CA ALA A 315 -30.51 0.07 -8.96
C ALA A 315 -32.01 0.13 -9.25
#